data_AF-A0A368GTM4-F1
#
_entry.id   AF-A0A368GTM4-F1
#
_cell.length_a   1.000
_cell.length_b   1.000
_cell.length_c   1.000
_cell.angle_alpha   90.00
_cell.angle_beta   90.00
_cell.angle_gamma   90.00
#
_symmetry.space_group_name_H-M   'P 1'
#
loop_
_entity.id
_entity.type
_entity.pdbx_description
1 polymer ?
#
loop_
_entity_poly.entity_id
_entity_poly.type
_entity_poly.pdbx_seq_one_letter_code
_entity_poly.pdbx_strand_id
1 'polypeptide(L)'
;LYKTSSRSKQLWHSFFFQDGSQRPLEIRLTNGKKVLIHEENAYKNYYEDGRSFEQLEGKDEADLLEFQFDFQVHKDGLKEMKAVGNTIHSNPMAVYHANVLWCYAYGLSVAEENNNDLLCQFEMISIGPSFSKKPKTVKGGLGNNCPQKQCEPDVKSIYLTLQGKEERQISLVKKGDRFVAESLLSLNLLNTIMEQMSTLTMRVRLTIPSSYFMLDNMIDLKLKQPSTTPAAEKVLATILAGEKPPGFDWVITVADGSPREYFVHRKVLADASPTLEVIMHTHTSLPNEQLMMVSHEDRFILTTTHAADMKTILTYFYLRQFILPAFDAFPRVGRTLCCLLPQETIAKFFEHWQVAIVRDLLQLDRKDFKATLVACARHLISIFSAPYGALPVAKRVAVATMADTWQMAEAAGINVEEEFKACRNLPTGMMEKIFFSVGKFRTVVSGVKKTGVSNGTN
;
A
#
# COMPACT_ATOMS: atom_id res chain seq x y z
N LEU A 1 -13.99 23.88 -2.71
CA LEU A 1 -15.29 23.18 -2.58
C LEU A 1 -15.06 21.71 -2.29
N TYR A 2 -14.81 21.34 -1.03
CA TYR A 2 -15.03 19.99 -0.51
C TYR A 2 -15.34 20.16 0.98
N LYS A 3 -16.63 20.14 1.33
CA LYS A 3 -17.09 19.99 2.70
C LYS A 3 -16.79 18.55 3.11
N THR A 4 -15.75 18.34 3.90
CA THR A 4 -15.55 17.11 4.64
C THR A 4 -16.69 16.99 5.66
N SER A 5 -17.55 15.99 5.48
CA SER A 5 -18.68 15.75 6.37
C SER A 5 -18.19 15.42 7.78
N SER A 6 -18.83 15.99 8.79
CA SER A 6 -18.58 15.78 10.23
C SER A 6 -18.52 14.32 10.70
N ARG A 7 -18.97 13.36 9.88
CA ARG A 7 -18.88 11.91 10.12
C ARG A 7 -17.44 11.39 10.23
N SER A 8 -16.46 12.00 9.56
CA SER A 8 -15.05 11.55 9.65
C SER A 8 -14.37 11.96 10.96
N LYS A 9 -14.90 12.97 11.67
CA LYS A 9 -14.40 13.37 13.01
C LYS A 9 -14.97 12.52 14.14
N GLN A 10 -16.20 12.00 13.99
CA GLN A 10 -16.78 11.10 14.99
C GLN A 10 -16.13 9.71 14.99
N LEU A 11 -15.61 9.25 13.85
CA LEU A 11 -14.84 8.01 13.77
C LEU A 11 -13.56 8.06 14.61
N TRP A 12 -12.88 9.21 14.69
CA TRP A 12 -11.60 9.34 15.41
C TRP A 12 -11.67 9.12 16.92
N HIS A 13 -12.80 9.46 17.56
CA HIS A 13 -12.94 9.32 19.02
C HIS A 13 -13.37 7.92 19.48
N SER A 14 -13.67 7.01 18.55
CA SER A 14 -14.12 5.64 18.84
C SER A 14 -12.98 4.61 18.83
N PHE A 15 -11.77 5.00 18.41
CA PHE A 15 -10.72 4.05 18.03
C PHE A 15 -9.90 3.45 19.16
N PHE A 16 -9.99 3.95 20.41
CA PHE A 16 -9.33 3.31 21.55
C PHE A 16 -10.16 3.47 22.82
N PHE A 17 -10.43 2.31 23.45
CA PHE A 17 -11.23 2.07 24.66
C PHE A 17 -12.73 2.35 24.56
N GLN A 18 -13.51 1.28 24.36
CA GLN A 18 -14.76 1.05 25.08
C GLN A 18 -15.11 -0.44 25.11
N ASP A 19 -15.70 -0.83 26.24
CA ASP A 19 -16.02 -2.17 26.74
C ASP A 19 -16.70 -3.10 25.71
N GLY A 20 -16.29 -4.37 25.71
CA GLY A 20 -16.63 -5.40 24.71
C GLY A 20 -18.09 -5.86 24.69
N SER A 21 -19.01 -5.00 24.24
CA SER A 21 -20.43 -5.36 24.13
C SER A 21 -21.23 -4.63 23.05
N GLN A 22 -20.67 -4.31 21.86
CA GLN A 22 -21.51 -3.77 20.78
C GLN A 22 -22.07 -4.85 19.85
N ARG A 23 -23.38 -4.72 19.56
CA ARG A 23 -24.12 -5.55 18.61
C ARG A 23 -23.49 -5.46 17.21
N PRO A 24 -23.50 -6.54 16.40
CA PRO A 24 -22.97 -6.49 15.03
C PRO A 24 -23.65 -5.41 14.18
N LEU A 25 -22.86 -4.73 13.35
CA LEU A 25 -23.34 -3.70 12.42
C LEU A 25 -24.06 -4.38 11.23
N GLU A 26 -25.35 -4.09 11.05
CA GLU A 26 -26.15 -4.61 9.93
C GLU A 26 -26.06 -3.68 8.70
N ILE A 27 -25.69 -4.24 7.54
CA ILE A 27 -25.77 -3.59 6.23
C ILE A 27 -26.75 -4.36 5.36
N ARG A 28 -27.77 -3.67 4.84
CA ARG A 28 -28.70 -4.21 3.84
C ARG A 28 -28.23 -3.85 2.44
N LEU A 29 -27.98 -4.86 1.62
CA LEU A 29 -27.63 -4.71 0.21
C LEU A 29 -28.89 -4.51 -0.64
N THR A 30 -28.73 -3.86 -1.80
CA THR A 30 -29.84 -3.56 -2.75
C THR A 30 -30.51 -4.81 -3.32
N ASN A 31 -29.87 -5.97 -3.24
CA ASN A 31 -30.42 -7.27 -3.63
C ASN A 31 -31.17 -7.98 -2.48
N GLY A 32 -31.45 -7.30 -1.38
CA GLY A 32 -32.14 -7.86 -0.21
C GLY A 32 -31.26 -8.69 0.73
N LYS A 33 -29.97 -8.91 0.40
CA LYS A 33 -29.04 -9.61 1.29
C LYS A 33 -28.68 -8.76 2.50
N LYS A 34 -28.64 -9.40 3.66
CA LYS A 34 -28.16 -8.82 4.91
C LYS A 34 -26.72 -9.25 5.16
N VAL A 35 -25.86 -8.27 5.46
CA VAL A 35 -24.45 -8.47 5.84
C VAL A 35 -24.27 -7.97 7.27
N LEU A 36 -23.72 -8.80 8.13
CA LEU A 36 -23.36 -8.45 9.50
C LEU A 36 -21.85 -8.26 9.59
N ILE A 37 -21.40 -7.12 10.13
CA ILE A 37 -19.99 -6.81 10.38
C ILE A 37 -19.76 -6.82 11.89
N HIS A 38 -18.83 -7.68 12.35
CA HIS A 38 -18.40 -7.75 13.75
C HIS A 38 -17.24 -6.76 14.06
N GLU A 39 -17.07 -6.40 15.33
CA GLU A 39 -16.24 -5.29 15.85
C GLU A 39 -14.76 -5.26 15.39
N GLU A 40 -14.18 -4.05 15.44
CA GLU A 40 -12.77 -3.75 15.12
C GLU A 40 -11.74 -4.37 16.08
N ASN A 41 -12.15 -4.82 17.27
CA ASN A 41 -11.29 -5.47 18.27
C ASN A 41 -11.38 -7.01 18.27
N ALA A 42 -11.97 -7.62 17.24
CA ALA A 42 -12.22 -9.06 17.18
C ALA A 42 -10.97 -9.94 16.96
N TYR A 43 -9.76 -9.37 16.94
CA TYR A 43 -8.54 -10.13 16.66
C TYR A 43 -7.52 -9.96 17.77
N LYS A 44 -6.97 -11.08 18.22
CA LYS A 44 -5.80 -11.11 19.08
C LYS A 44 -4.61 -10.53 18.31
N ASN A 45 -3.95 -9.52 18.88
CA ASN A 45 -2.68 -9.03 18.33
C ASN A 45 -1.57 -10.03 18.72
N TYR A 46 -1.00 -10.70 17.72
CA TYR A 46 0.07 -11.69 17.91
C TYR A 46 1.47 -11.08 18.05
N TYR A 47 1.58 -9.75 18.08
CA TYR A 47 2.86 -9.01 18.08
C TYR A 47 2.91 -7.96 19.21
N GLU A 48 2.04 -8.08 20.23
CA GLU A 48 2.01 -7.18 21.40
C GLU A 48 3.32 -7.16 22.18
N ASP A 49 4.11 -8.23 22.09
CA ASP A 49 5.45 -8.35 22.67
C ASP A 49 6.52 -7.50 21.97
N GLY A 50 6.16 -6.78 20.90
CA GLY A 50 7.06 -5.87 20.20
C GLY A 50 8.00 -6.56 19.22
N ARG A 51 7.76 -7.83 18.90
CA ARG A 51 8.51 -8.51 17.84
C ARG A 51 8.12 -8.01 16.46
N SER A 52 9.05 -8.11 15.50
CA SER A 52 8.79 -7.67 14.13
C SER A 52 7.78 -8.58 13.43
N PHE A 53 6.96 -8.01 12.54
CA PHE A 53 6.14 -8.75 11.58
C PHE A 53 6.96 -9.68 10.67
N GLU A 54 8.26 -9.47 10.54
CA GLU A 54 9.13 -10.37 9.78
C GLU A 54 9.64 -11.57 10.58
N GLN A 55 9.57 -11.50 11.91
CA GLN A 55 9.99 -12.60 12.75
C GLN A 55 9.03 -13.79 12.58
N LEU A 56 9.61 -14.97 12.36
CA LEU A 56 8.88 -16.23 12.30
C LEU A 56 8.87 -16.89 13.66
N GLU A 57 7.72 -17.45 14.05
CA GLU A 57 7.71 -18.49 15.08
C GLU A 57 8.19 -19.80 14.47
N GLY A 58 9.15 -20.47 15.11
CA GLY A 58 9.69 -21.75 14.63
C GLY A 58 11.00 -21.57 13.87
N LYS A 59 11.05 -22.03 12.61
CA LYS A 59 12.28 -22.00 11.78
C LYS A 59 12.36 -20.69 10.99
N ASP A 60 13.48 -19.99 11.10
CA ASP A 60 13.75 -18.73 10.39
C ASP A 60 13.95 -18.92 8.88
N GLU A 61 14.41 -20.10 8.43
CA GLU A 61 14.56 -20.46 7.00
C GLU A 61 13.57 -21.56 6.62
N ALA A 62 12.28 -21.26 6.71
CA ALA A 62 11.24 -22.20 6.33
C ALA A 62 10.93 -22.14 4.83
N ASP A 63 10.76 -23.30 4.19
CA ASP A 63 10.28 -23.40 2.80
C ASP A 63 8.80 -23.01 2.67
N LEU A 64 8.04 -23.20 3.75
CA LEU A 64 6.61 -22.96 3.83
C LEU A 64 6.31 -22.03 5.01
N LEU A 65 5.39 -21.10 4.79
CA LEU A 65 4.82 -20.26 5.84
C LEU A 65 3.39 -20.70 6.10
N GLU A 66 3.09 -21.02 7.35
CA GLU A 66 1.73 -21.20 7.81
C GLU A 66 1.22 -19.88 8.40
N PHE A 67 0.01 -19.52 7.98
CA PHE A 67 -0.72 -18.38 8.49
C PHE A 67 -1.98 -18.89 9.18
N GLN A 68 -2.19 -18.45 10.42
CA GLN A 68 -3.36 -18.79 11.21
C GLN A 68 -4.15 -17.53 11.55
N PHE A 69 -5.46 -17.61 11.35
CA PHE A 69 -6.37 -16.52 11.62
C PHE A 69 -7.66 -17.02 12.27
N ASP A 70 -8.09 -16.35 13.34
CA ASP A 70 -9.26 -16.75 14.10
C ASP A 70 -10.46 -15.86 13.72
N PHE A 71 -11.39 -16.42 12.94
CA PHE A 71 -12.66 -15.78 12.63
C PHE A 71 -13.64 -15.98 13.79
N GLN A 72 -13.86 -14.92 14.56
CA GLN A 72 -14.79 -14.96 15.70
C GLN A 72 -16.18 -14.48 15.29
N VAL A 73 -17.20 -15.31 15.54
CA VAL A 73 -18.61 -14.98 15.31
C VAL A 73 -19.32 -14.87 16.65
N HIS A 74 -19.91 -13.71 16.92
CA HIS A 74 -20.71 -13.51 18.12
C HIS A 74 -22.08 -14.16 17.97
N LYS A 75 -22.69 -14.57 19.10
CA LYS A 75 -24.01 -15.23 19.14
C LYS A 75 -25.12 -14.48 18.43
N ASP A 76 -25.10 -13.15 18.49
CA ASP A 76 -26.10 -12.33 17.83
C ASP A 76 -25.94 -12.35 16.32
N GLY A 77 -24.72 -12.54 15.82
CA GLY A 77 -24.46 -12.72 14.38
C GLY A 77 -25.06 -14.03 13.87
N LEU A 78 -24.82 -15.13 14.60
CA LEU A 78 -25.34 -16.44 14.21
C LEU A 78 -26.87 -16.52 14.30
N LYS A 79 -27.49 -15.87 15.31
CA LYS A 79 -28.95 -15.77 15.44
C LYS A 79 -29.64 -15.11 14.25
N GLU A 80 -28.96 -14.22 13.54
CA GLU A 80 -29.51 -13.54 12.37
C GLU A 80 -29.39 -14.35 11.07
N MET A 81 -28.77 -15.54 11.11
CA MET A 81 -28.75 -16.50 10.00
C MET A 81 -30.07 -17.27 9.93
N LYS A 82 -31.16 -16.60 9.54
CA LYS A 82 -32.54 -17.13 9.59
C LYS A 82 -33.04 -17.67 8.25
N ALA A 83 -32.37 -17.36 7.16
CA ALA A 83 -32.79 -17.74 5.81
C ALA A 83 -31.60 -17.87 4.85
N VAL A 84 -31.82 -18.64 3.78
CA VAL A 84 -30.88 -18.79 2.66
C VAL A 84 -30.43 -17.42 2.13
N GLY A 85 -29.13 -17.27 1.93
CA GLY A 85 -28.49 -16.04 1.49
C GLY A 85 -28.09 -15.06 2.59
N ASN A 86 -28.46 -15.29 3.85
CA ASN A 86 -27.89 -14.55 4.98
C ASN A 86 -26.40 -14.85 5.10
N THR A 87 -25.57 -13.80 5.27
CA THR A 87 -24.11 -13.94 5.26
C THR A 87 -23.46 -13.12 6.37
N ILE A 88 -22.54 -13.74 7.08
CA ILE A 88 -21.64 -13.07 8.03
C ILE A 88 -20.28 -12.92 7.34
N HIS A 89 -19.74 -11.71 7.34
CA HIS A 89 -18.41 -11.41 6.81
C HIS A 89 -17.54 -10.83 7.90
N SER A 90 -16.23 -10.92 7.70
CA SER A 90 -15.24 -10.43 8.66
C SER A 90 -14.05 -9.81 7.94
N ASN A 91 -13.16 -9.17 8.71
CA ASN A 91 -12.06 -8.40 8.12
C ASN A 91 -11.08 -9.31 7.40
N PRO A 92 -10.52 -8.90 6.26
CA PRO A 92 -9.68 -9.82 5.48
C PRO A 92 -8.47 -10.34 6.26
N MET A 93 -8.16 -11.61 6.07
CA MET A 93 -6.92 -12.23 6.55
C MET A 93 -5.78 -11.75 5.65
N ALA A 94 -4.77 -11.10 6.23
CA ALA A 94 -3.56 -10.68 5.53
C ALA A 94 -2.45 -11.72 5.66
N VAL A 95 -2.11 -12.40 4.57
CA VAL A 95 -0.86 -13.17 4.51
C VAL A 95 0.27 -12.23 4.12
N TYR A 96 1.15 -11.97 5.08
CA TYR A 96 2.22 -10.97 4.96
C TYR A 96 3.59 -11.54 5.35
N HIS A 97 4.56 -11.37 4.47
CA HIS A 97 5.98 -11.56 4.77
C HIS A 97 6.86 -10.82 3.78
N ALA A 98 8.02 -10.36 4.23
CA ALA A 98 9.07 -9.71 3.45
C ALA A 98 8.55 -8.58 2.54
N ASN A 99 7.68 -7.73 3.11
CA ASN A 99 6.99 -6.63 2.41
C ASN A 99 5.99 -7.04 1.31
N VAL A 100 5.69 -8.34 1.19
CA VAL A 100 4.73 -8.90 0.23
C VAL A 100 3.45 -9.26 0.97
N LEU A 101 2.32 -8.74 0.47
CA LEU A 101 1.00 -8.90 1.07
C LEU A 101 0.04 -9.52 0.08
N TRP A 102 -0.71 -10.52 0.52
CA TRP A 102 -1.94 -10.97 -0.14
C TRP A 102 -3.07 -11.08 0.88
N CYS A 103 -4.31 -10.84 0.46
CA CYS A 103 -5.45 -10.81 1.36
C CYS A 103 -6.56 -11.76 0.92
N TYR A 104 -7.22 -12.35 1.91
CA TYR A 104 -8.39 -13.21 1.74
C TYR A 104 -9.56 -12.66 2.54
N ALA A 105 -10.71 -12.45 1.90
CA ALA A 105 -11.97 -12.23 2.61
C ALA A 105 -12.60 -13.59 2.95
N TYR A 106 -13.31 -13.68 4.05
CA TYR A 106 -14.01 -14.91 4.41
C TYR A 106 -15.42 -14.60 4.90
N GLY A 107 -16.28 -15.59 4.79
CA GLY A 107 -17.67 -15.48 5.17
C GLY A 107 -18.30 -16.82 5.44
N LEU A 108 -19.38 -16.77 6.21
CA LEU A 108 -20.27 -17.88 6.47
C LEU A 108 -21.63 -17.48 5.90
N SER A 109 -22.14 -18.26 4.94
CA SER A 109 -23.43 -18.00 4.28
C SER A 109 -24.37 -19.17 4.48
N VAL A 110 -25.65 -18.91 4.74
CA VAL A 110 -26.68 -19.95 4.64
C VAL A 110 -26.86 -20.30 3.16
N ALA A 111 -26.47 -21.51 2.77
CA ALA A 111 -26.47 -21.97 1.39
C ALA A 111 -27.81 -22.62 1.01
N GLU A 112 -28.34 -23.45 1.90
CA GLU A 112 -29.58 -24.19 1.70
C GLU A 112 -30.25 -24.54 3.03
N GLU A 113 -31.48 -25.02 2.94
CA GLU A 113 -32.26 -25.52 4.07
C GLU A 113 -32.58 -26.99 3.80
N ASN A 114 -32.31 -27.86 4.77
CA ASN A 114 -32.55 -29.30 4.65
C ASN A 114 -33.02 -29.85 5.99
N ASN A 115 -34.10 -30.65 6.00
CA ASN A 115 -34.67 -31.28 7.19
C ASN A 115 -34.88 -30.31 8.38
N ASN A 116 -35.42 -29.11 8.12
CA ASN A 116 -35.61 -28.03 9.11
C ASN A 116 -34.32 -27.51 9.78
N ASP A 117 -33.15 -27.79 9.20
CA ASP A 117 -31.88 -27.20 9.59
C ASP A 117 -31.34 -26.32 8.45
N LEU A 118 -30.70 -25.22 8.83
CA LEU A 118 -30.04 -24.33 7.88
C LEU A 118 -28.59 -24.80 7.72
N LEU A 119 -28.18 -25.01 6.48
CA LEU A 119 -26.85 -25.48 6.15
C LEU A 119 -25.99 -24.32 5.69
N CYS A 120 -24.91 -24.05 6.42
CA CYS A 120 -23.99 -22.96 6.19
C CYS A 120 -22.78 -23.40 5.37
N GLN A 121 -22.43 -22.61 4.36
CA GLN A 121 -21.18 -22.74 3.61
C GLN A 121 -20.18 -21.72 4.16
N PHE A 122 -19.04 -22.22 4.65
CA PHE A 122 -17.87 -21.38 4.84
C PHE A 122 -17.17 -21.17 3.49
N GLU A 123 -16.82 -19.93 3.18
CA GLU A 123 -16.04 -19.57 2.00
C GLU A 123 -14.92 -18.58 2.33
N MET A 124 -13.78 -18.74 1.64
CA MET A 124 -12.66 -17.83 1.64
C MET A 124 -12.36 -17.40 0.21
N ILE A 125 -12.39 -16.10 -0.06
CA ILE A 125 -12.26 -15.50 -1.38
C ILE A 125 -10.96 -14.70 -1.43
N SER A 126 -10.15 -14.96 -2.45
CA SER A 126 -8.97 -14.16 -2.77
C SER A 126 -9.40 -12.74 -3.18
N ILE A 127 -8.95 -11.72 -2.45
CA ILE A 127 -9.26 -10.31 -2.73
C ILE A 127 -8.04 -9.53 -3.24
N GLY A 128 -6.96 -10.24 -3.53
CA GLY A 128 -5.75 -9.66 -4.07
C GLY A 128 -4.86 -9.02 -3.02
N PRO A 129 -3.93 -8.16 -3.43
CA PRO A 129 -2.99 -7.54 -2.52
C PRO A 129 -3.62 -6.31 -1.83
N SER A 130 -4.92 -6.29 -1.57
CA SER A 130 -5.61 -5.17 -0.90
C SER A 130 -6.68 -5.65 0.06
N PHE A 131 -7.04 -4.81 1.03
CA PHE A 131 -8.06 -5.13 2.03
C PHE A 131 -9.51 -5.09 1.52
N SER A 132 -9.72 -4.92 0.21
CA SER A 132 -11.03 -5.03 -0.43
C SER A 132 -10.87 -5.37 -1.91
N LYS A 133 -11.88 -6.04 -2.49
CA LYS A 133 -11.94 -6.30 -3.94
C LYS A 133 -12.13 -4.94 -4.64
N LYS A 134 -11.09 -4.42 -5.28
CA LYS A 134 -11.15 -3.10 -5.93
C LYS A 134 -12.09 -3.16 -7.14
N PRO A 135 -12.91 -2.12 -7.38
CA PRO A 135 -13.72 -2.05 -8.59
C PRO A 135 -12.84 -2.07 -9.84
N LYS A 136 -13.40 -2.50 -10.97
CA LYS A 136 -12.73 -2.41 -12.28
C LYS A 136 -12.26 -0.96 -12.49
N THR A 137 -11.05 -0.82 -13.03
CA THR A 137 -10.39 0.47 -13.28
C THR A 137 -11.36 1.44 -13.95
N VAL A 138 -11.58 2.61 -13.34
CA VAL A 138 -12.42 3.66 -13.96
C VAL A 138 -11.68 4.21 -15.18
N LYS A 139 -12.39 4.38 -16.30
CA LYS A 139 -11.83 4.89 -17.56
C LYS A 139 -11.15 6.25 -17.32
N GLY A 140 -9.87 6.39 -17.68
CA GLY A 140 -9.05 7.59 -17.44
C GLY A 140 -8.27 7.61 -16.12
N GLY A 141 -8.50 6.64 -15.23
CA GLY A 141 -7.66 6.43 -14.03
C GLY A 141 -6.42 5.60 -14.36
N LEU A 142 -5.27 5.98 -13.81
CA LEU A 142 -4.02 5.21 -13.92
C LEU A 142 -4.07 3.99 -13.01
N GLY A 143 -4.82 2.98 -13.44
CA GLY A 143 -4.75 1.62 -12.91
C GLY A 143 -5.22 1.45 -11.46
N ASN A 144 -5.25 0.20 -11.03
CA ASN A 144 -5.29 -0.12 -9.62
C ASN A 144 -3.89 0.08 -9.03
N ASN A 145 -3.75 0.77 -7.89
CA ASN A 145 -2.50 0.82 -7.09
C ASN A 145 -2.18 -0.58 -6.51
N CYS A 146 -1.89 -1.53 -7.39
CA CYS A 146 -1.54 -2.91 -7.12
C CYS A 146 -0.32 -3.25 -8.00
N PRO A 147 0.66 -4.01 -7.49
CA PRO A 147 1.78 -4.46 -8.31
C PRO A 147 1.24 -5.28 -9.48
N GLN A 148 1.56 -4.90 -10.72
CA GLN A 148 0.98 -5.51 -11.92
C GLN A 148 1.32 -7.01 -12.06
N LYS A 149 2.45 -7.44 -11.48
CA LYS A 149 2.97 -8.81 -11.57
C LYS A 149 2.55 -9.74 -10.43
N GLN A 150 1.84 -9.23 -9.43
CA GLN A 150 1.49 -10.03 -8.26
C GLN A 150 0.20 -10.83 -8.51
N CYS A 151 0.33 -12.15 -8.65
CA CYS A 151 -0.77 -13.10 -8.78
C CYS A 151 -1.11 -13.75 -7.44
N GLU A 152 -2.21 -14.50 -7.38
CA GLU A 152 -2.59 -15.26 -6.19
C GLU A 152 -1.51 -16.30 -5.82
N PRO A 153 -1.17 -16.46 -4.53
CA PRO A 153 -0.21 -17.47 -4.11
C PRO A 153 -0.74 -18.89 -4.32
N ASP A 154 0.17 -19.81 -4.58
CA ASP A 154 -0.15 -21.23 -4.63
C ASP A 154 -0.30 -21.77 -3.20
N VAL A 155 -1.53 -22.07 -2.81
CA VAL A 155 -1.89 -22.57 -1.48
C VAL A 155 -1.64 -24.08 -1.42
N LYS A 156 -0.71 -24.52 -0.57
CA LYS A 156 -0.35 -25.94 -0.42
C LYS A 156 -1.34 -26.72 0.41
N SER A 157 -1.84 -26.11 1.48
CA SER A 157 -2.85 -26.71 2.35
C SER A 157 -3.68 -25.60 2.98
N ILE A 158 -4.93 -25.95 3.28
CA ILE A 158 -5.88 -25.02 3.89
C ILE A 158 -6.94 -25.79 4.68
N TYR A 159 -7.17 -25.36 5.91
CA TYR A 159 -8.11 -25.99 6.82
C TYR A 159 -8.90 -24.96 7.62
N LEU A 160 -10.13 -25.31 7.94
CA LEU A 160 -10.96 -24.63 8.92
C LEU A 160 -11.08 -25.52 10.16
N THR A 161 -10.74 -25.00 11.32
CA THR A 161 -10.96 -25.67 12.61
C THR A 161 -12.05 -24.95 13.37
N LEU A 162 -13.16 -25.64 13.66
CA LEU A 162 -14.15 -25.15 14.60
C LEU A 162 -13.65 -25.42 16.01
N GLN A 163 -13.43 -24.36 16.79
CA GLN A 163 -13.00 -24.49 18.17
C GLN A 163 -14.22 -24.69 19.08
N GLY A 164 -14.15 -25.73 19.92
CA GLY A 164 -15.15 -26.10 20.92
C GLY A 164 -14.53 -27.09 21.91
N LYS A 165 -15.35 -27.85 22.66
CA LYS A 165 -14.82 -28.94 23.51
C LYS A 165 -14.06 -30.01 22.72
N GLU A 166 -14.58 -30.32 21.54
CA GLU A 166 -13.91 -31.15 20.53
C GLU A 166 -13.60 -30.27 19.33
N GLU A 167 -12.32 -30.14 18.99
CA GLU A 167 -11.92 -29.42 17.78
C GLU A 167 -12.32 -30.24 16.55
N ARG A 168 -13.01 -29.61 15.60
CA ARG A 168 -13.38 -30.24 14.32
C ARG A 168 -12.63 -29.56 13.19
N GLN A 169 -11.76 -30.31 12.52
CA GLN A 169 -11.04 -29.86 11.33
C GLN A 169 -11.82 -30.22 10.06
N ILE A 170 -11.94 -29.24 9.17
CA ILE A 170 -12.66 -29.32 7.91
C ILE A 170 -11.70 -28.87 6.80
N SER A 171 -11.53 -29.71 5.79
CA SER A 171 -10.75 -29.37 4.60
C SER A 171 -11.48 -28.35 3.74
N LEU A 172 -10.73 -27.37 3.20
CA LEU A 172 -11.27 -26.44 2.22
C LEU A 172 -10.79 -26.82 0.81
N VAL A 173 -11.72 -26.87 -0.14
CA VAL A 173 -11.46 -27.20 -1.55
C VAL A 173 -11.56 -25.96 -2.42
N LYS A 174 -10.66 -25.83 -3.40
CA LYS A 174 -10.68 -24.70 -4.35
C LYS A 174 -11.81 -24.89 -5.36
N LYS A 175 -12.70 -23.91 -5.47
CA LYS A 175 -13.77 -23.84 -6.48
C LYS A 175 -13.72 -22.49 -7.19
N GLY A 176 -13.02 -22.40 -8.32
CA GLY A 176 -12.84 -21.12 -9.02
C GLY A 176 -11.93 -20.16 -8.25
N ASP A 177 -12.42 -18.97 -7.91
CA ASP A 177 -11.68 -17.90 -7.20
C ASP A 177 -11.81 -17.95 -5.66
N ARG A 178 -12.34 -19.06 -5.13
CA ARG A 178 -12.62 -19.24 -3.70
C ARG A 178 -12.25 -20.63 -3.21
N PHE A 179 -11.99 -20.72 -1.91
CA PHE A 179 -11.90 -21.95 -1.15
C PHE A 179 -13.20 -22.12 -0.36
N VAL A 180 -13.79 -23.30 -0.39
CA VAL A 180 -15.04 -23.59 0.31
C VAL A 180 -14.89 -24.83 1.17
N ALA A 181 -15.59 -24.89 2.30
CA ALA A 181 -15.68 -26.11 3.09
C ALA A 181 -16.25 -27.24 2.22
N GLU A 182 -15.61 -28.42 2.29
CA GLU A 182 -15.98 -29.60 1.51
C GLU A 182 -17.41 -30.07 1.83
N SER A 183 -17.81 -29.95 3.10
CA SER A 183 -19.17 -30.19 3.58
C SER A 183 -19.81 -28.92 4.11
N LEU A 184 -21.14 -28.84 3.98
CA LEU A 184 -21.92 -27.79 4.62
C LEU A 184 -21.97 -28.01 6.14
N LEU A 185 -21.95 -26.91 6.87
CA LEU A 185 -21.98 -26.89 8.33
C LEU A 185 -23.42 -26.70 8.81
N SER A 186 -23.92 -27.63 9.60
CA SER A 186 -25.22 -27.49 10.28
C SER A 186 -25.23 -26.25 11.17
N LEU A 187 -26.22 -25.36 11.00
CA LEU A 187 -26.39 -24.20 11.88
C LEU A 187 -26.69 -24.65 13.31
N ASN A 188 -27.44 -25.74 13.49
CA ASN A 188 -27.65 -26.36 14.79
C ASN A 188 -26.33 -26.77 15.45
N LEU A 189 -25.40 -27.40 14.71
CA LEU A 189 -24.06 -27.72 15.23
C LEU A 189 -23.32 -26.45 15.70
N LEU A 190 -23.35 -25.38 14.91
CA LEU A 190 -22.70 -24.12 15.26
C LEU A 190 -23.33 -23.50 16.53
N ASN A 191 -24.66 -23.54 16.64
CA ASN A 191 -25.39 -23.10 17.84
C ASN A 191 -25.01 -23.93 19.07
N THR A 192 -24.93 -25.26 18.97
CA THR A 192 -24.53 -26.14 20.08
C THR A 192 -23.11 -25.85 20.58
N ILE A 193 -22.17 -25.57 19.68
CA ILE A 193 -20.81 -25.14 20.08
C ILE A 193 -20.88 -23.82 20.84
N MET A 194 -21.72 -22.90 20.36
CA MET A 194 -21.84 -21.55 20.90
C MET A 194 -22.66 -21.44 22.19
N GLU A 195 -23.49 -22.43 22.54
CA GLU A 195 -24.11 -22.51 23.88
C GLU A 195 -23.08 -22.59 25.01
N GLN A 196 -21.85 -22.99 24.68
CA GLN A 196 -20.78 -23.24 25.63
C GLN A 196 -19.72 -22.12 25.64
N MET A 197 -19.81 -21.15 24.73
CA MET A 197 -18.81 -20.10 24.53
C MET A 197 -19.46 -18.73 24.26
N SER A 198 -18.78 -17.64 24.60
CA SER A 198 -19.28 -16.29 24.29
C SER A 198 -19.22 -15.95 22.79
N THR A 199 -18.26 -16.54 22.08
CA THR A 199 -18.06 -16.43 20.63
C THR A 199 -17.70 -17.78 20.02
N LEU A 200 -18.19 -18.05 18.81
CA LEU A 200 -17.77 -19.17 17.99
C LEU A 200 -16.45 -18.80 17.31
N THR A 201 -15.38 -19.57 17.54
CA THR A 201 -14.09 -19.35 16.88
C THR A 201 -13.87 -20.35 15.75
N MET A 202 -13.77 -19.81 14.54
CA MET A 202 -13.48 -20.51 13.29
C MET A 202 -12.04 -20.21 12.88
N ARG A 203 -11.11 -21.11 13.21
CA ARG A 203 -9.69 -20.93 12.93
C ARG A 203 -9.35 -21.38 11.52
N VAL A 204 -8.89 -20.46 10.69
CA VAL A 204 -8.37 -20.75 9.36
C VAL A 204 -6.86 -20.94 9.45
N ARG A 205 -6.35 -22.04 8.90
CA ARG A 205 -4.91 -22.26 8.69
C ARG A 205 -4.63 -22.41 7.21
N LEU A 206 -3.60 -21.73 6.74
CA LEU A 206 -3.25 -21.61 5.34
C LEU A 206 -1.74 -21.70 5.17
N THR A 207 -1.26 -22.59 4.31
CA THR A 207 0.18 -22.75 4.04
C THR A 207 0.55 -22.30 2.64
N ILE A 208 1.55 -21.42 2.53
CA ILE A 208 2.04 -20.83 1.28
C ILE A 208 3.56 -20.97 1.20
N PRO A 209 4.14 -21.27 0.02
CA PRO A 209 5.59 -21.29 -0.14
C PRO A 209 6.23 -19.93 0.15
N SER A 210 7.33 -19.94 0.90
CA SER A 210 8.07 -18.72 1.24
C SER A 210 8.56 -17.96 -0.01
N SER A 211 8.84 -18.68 -1.10
CA SER A 211 9.25 -18.10 -2.39
C SER A 211 8.24 -17.13 -3.01
N TYR A 212 6.95 -17.23 -2.64
CA TYR A 212 5.93 -16.27 -3.06
C TYR A 212 6.20 -14.86 -2.52
N PHE A 213 6.78 -14.78 -1.32
CA PHE A 213 7.02 -13.52 -0.60
C PHE A 213 8.37 -12.89 -0.97
N MET A 214 9.02 -13.31 -2.06
CA MET A 214 10.23 -12.63 -2.51
C MET A 214 9.90 -11.31 -3.20
N LEU A 215 10.33 -10.20 -2.59
CA LEU A 215 10.12 -8.84 -3.10
C LEU A 215 10.67 -8.64 -4.53
N ASP A 216 11.77 -9.31 -4.86
CA ASP A 216 12.41 -9.29 -6.19
C ASP A 216 11.47 -9.75 -7.31
N ASN A 217 10.45 -10.55 -7.00
CA ASN A 217 9.44 -10.96 -7.99
C ASN A 217 8.50 -9.81 -8.38
N MET A 218 8.40 -8.77 -7.54
CA MET A 218 7.53 -7.60 -7.76
C MET A 218 8.27 -6.39 -8.32
N ILE A 219 9.57 -6.26 -8.03
CA ILE A 219 10.38 -5.10 -8.40
C ILE A 219 11.83 -5.50 -8.67
N ASP A 220 12.44 -4.94 -9.72
CA ASP A 220 13.86 -5.17 -10.01
C ASP A 220 14.74 -4.30 -9.10
N LEU A 221 15.12 -4.84 -7.95
CA LEU A 221 16.06 -4.19 -7.03
C LEU A 221 17.48 -4.07 -7.58
N LYS A 222 17.79 -4.62 -8.76
CA LYS A 222 19.08 -4.50 -9.45
C LYS A 222 19.02 -3.51 -10.61
N LEU A 223 17.89 -2.83 -10.82
CA LEU A 223 17.73 -1.81 -11.86
C LEU A 223 18.82 -0.75 -11.76
N LYS A 224 19.58 -0.61 -12.85
CA LYS A 224 20.71 0.32 -12.95
C LYS A 224 20.28 1.60 -13.64
N GLN A 225 20.80 2.73 -13.15
CA GLN A 225 20.71 3.99 -13.86
C GLN A 225 21.51 3.92 -15.17
N PRO A 226 21.10 4.66 -16.22
CA PRO A 226 21.93 4.83 -17.41
C PRO A 226 23.32 5.39 -17.06
N SER A 227 24.34 4.91 -17.79
CA SER A 227 25.72 5.35 -17.62
C SER A 227 25.91 6.79 -18.05
N THR A 228 26.75 7.52 -17.33
CA THR A 228 27.06 8.94 -17.57
C THR A 228 28.51 9.13 -18.01
N THR A 229 28.82 10.34 -18.46
CA THR A 229 30.19 10.75 -18.76
C THR A 229 30.60 11.89 -17.83
N PRO A 230 31.87 11.96 -17.40
CA PRO A 230 32.35 13.06 -16.55
C PRO A 230 32.15 14.44 -17.18
N ALA A 231 32.19 14.52 -18.52
CA ALA A 231 31.93 15.76 -19.25
C ALA A 231 30.48 16.24 -19.09
N ALA A 232 29.51 15.34 -19.25
CA ALA A 232 28.10 15.68 -19.08
C ALA A 232 27.76 16.05 -17.63
N GLU A 233 28.36 15.36 -16.66
CA GLU A 233 28.21 15.67 -15.24
C GLU A 233 28.77 17.05 -14.90
N LYS A 234 29.94 17.40 -15.44
CA LYS A 234 30.56 18.71 -15.26
C LYS A 234 29.67 19.82 -15.84
N VAL A 235 29.12 19.63 -17.04
CA VAL A 235 28.19 20.59 -17.65
C VAL A 235 26.96 20.77 -16.77
N LEU A 236 26.34 19.68 -16.31
CA LEU A 236 25.18 19.76 -15.43
C LEU A 236 25.51 20.49 -14.12
N ALA A 237 26.68 20.25 -13.52
CA ALA A 237 27.11 20.92 -12.30
C ALA A 237 27.24 22.45 -12.50
N THR A 238 27.85 22.90 -13.60
CA THR A 238 27.92 24.32 -13.97
C THR A 238 26.52 24.95 -14.09
N ILE A 239 25.61 24.27 -14.78
CA ILE A 239 24.23 24.75 -14.97
C ILE A 239 23.51 24.86 -13.62
N LEU A 240 23.64 23.84 -12.76
CA LEU A 240 22.99 23.83 -11.44
C LEU A 240 23.54 24.89 -10.48
N ALA A 241 24.77 25.36 -10.70
CA ALA A 241 25.34 26.51 -10.00
C ALA A 241 24.80 27.87 -10.49
N GLY A 242 23.99 27.87 -11.56
CA GLY A 242 23.49 29.10 -12.21
C GLY A 242 24.51 29.74 -13.15
N GLU A 243 25.60 29.03 -13.47
CA GLU A 243 26.65 29.51 -14.35
C GLU A 243 26.37 29.15 -15.82
N LYS A 244 27.05 29.82 -16.73
CA LYS A 244 26.90 29.64 -18.19
C LYS A 244 27.85 28.54 -18.68
N PRO A 245 27.35 27.35 -19.07
CA PRO A 245 28.20 26.35 -19.69
C PRO A 245 28.62 26.79 -21.10
N PRO A 246 29.77 26.32 -21.64
CA PRO A 246 30.18 26.64 -23.01
C PRO A 246 29.14 26.21 -24.04
N GLY A 247 28.73 27.12 -24.92
CA GLY A 247 27.79 26.83 -26.01
C GLY A 247 26.31 26.81 -25.62
N PHE A 248 25.95 27.34 -24.44
CA PHE A 248 24.54 27.54 -24.09
C PHE A 248 23.84 28.44 -25.14
N ASP A 249 22.60 28.10 -25.46
CA ASP A 249 21.78 28.77 -26.48
C ASP A 249 20.32 28.92 -26.04
N TRP A 250 20.03 28.62 -24.76
CA TRP A 250 18.69 28.72 -24.20
C TRP A 250 18.72 29.01 -22.70
N VAL A 251 17.66 29.62 -22.17
CA VAL A 251 17.50 29.90 -20.74
C VAL A 251 16.19 29.33 -20.19
N ILE A 252 16.27 28.65 -19.06
CA ILE A 252 15.10 28.27 -18.25
C ILE A 252 15.05 29.17 -17.02
N THR A 253 13.92 29.84 -16.83
CA THR A 253 13.64 30.58 -15.59
C THR A 253 12.67 29.79 -14.72
N VAL A 254 12.90 29.74 -13.41
CA VAL A 254 12.03 29.09 -12.43
C VAL A 254 11.29 30.10 -11.57
N ALA A 255 10.18 29.67 -10.96
CA ALA A 255 9.28 30.55 -10.21
C ALA A 255 9.88 31.04 -8.88
N ASP A 256 10.61 30.17 -8.17
CA ASP A 256 11.11 30.46 -6.83
C ASP A 256 12.48 29.82 -6.54
N GLY A 257 13.22 30.40 -5.59
CA GLY A 257 14.53 29.95 -5.16
C GLY A 257 15.72 30.62 -5.87
N SER A 258 16.91 30.08 -5.66
CA SER A 258 18.17 30.50 -6.27
C SER A 258 19.02 29.27 -6.63
N PRO A 259 19.64 29.22 -7.82
CA PRO A 259 19.56 30.21 -8.90
C PRO A 259 18.17 30.25 -9.55
N ARG A 260 17.79 31.42 -10.10
CA ARG A 260 16.51 31.60 -10.81
C ARG A 260 16.58 31.31 -12.31
N GLU A 261 17.77 31.42 -12.88
CA GLU A 261 18.03 31.24 -14.30
C GLU A 261 19.02 30.10 -14.49
N TYR A 262 18.72 29.23 -15.46
CA TYR A 262 19.54 28.09 -15.82
C TYR A 262 19.86 28.18 -17.31
N PHE A 263 21.14 28.32 -17.63
CA PHE A 263 21.65 28.43 -19.00
C PHE A 263 21.86 27.02 -19.56
N VAL A 264 21.13 26.66 -20.61
CA VAL A 264 21.05 25.27 -21.10
C VAL A 264 21.23 25.19 -22.61
N HIS A 265 21.33 23.95 -23.11
CA HIS A 265 21.47 23.65 -24.53
C HIS A 265 20.13 23.18 -25.10
N ARG A 266 19.57 23.93 -26.03
CA ARG A 266 18.33 23.63 -26.75
C ARG A 266 18.34 22.23 -27.34
N LYS A 267 19.45 21.83 -27.96
CA LYS A 267 19.61 20.49 -28.56
C LYS A 267 19.44 19.36 -27.54
N VAL A 268 19.94 19.54 -26.32
CA VAL A 268 19.85 18.54 -25.24
C VAL A 268 18.41 18.40 -24.75
N LEU A 269 17.70 19.52 -24.63
CA LEU A 269 16.29 19.53 -24.23
C LEU A 269 15.39 18.90 -25.30
N ALA A 270 15.59 19.25 -26.57
CA ALA A 270 14.82 18.72 -27.69
C ALA A 270 15.01 17.20 -27.84
N ASP A 271 16.24 16.71 -27.73
CA ASP A 271 16.55 15.27 -27.78
C ASP A 271 15.83 14.47 -26.68
N ALA A 272 15.64 15.07 -25.51
CA ALA A 272 14.97 14.43 -24.37
C ALA A 272 13.44 14.49 -24.43
N SER A 273 12.90 15.49 -25.13
CA SER A 273 11.50 15.90 -25.04
C SER A 273 11.02 16.42 -26.40
N PRO A 274 10.23 15.62 -27.13
CA PRO A 274 9.56 16.07 -28.35
C PRO A 274 8.67 17.29 -28.10
N THR A 275 8.06 17.39 -26.90
CA THR A 275 7.26 18.54 -26.50
C THR A 275 8.09 19.82 -26.47
N LEU A 276 9.29 19.78 -25.87
CA LEU A 276 10.20 20.91 -25.84
C LEU A 276 10.74 21.23 -27.23
N GLU A 277 11.04 20.24 -28.06
CA GLU A 277 11.44 20.45 -29.46
C GLU A 277 10.41 21.31 -30.20
N VAL A 278 9.12 20.96 -30.12
CA VAL A 278 8.03 21.71 -30.73
C VAL A 278 7.91 23.10 -30.13
N ILE A 279 7.83 23.22 -28.79
CA ILE A 279 7.66 24.51 -28.10
C ILE A 279 8.78 25.50 -28.43
N MET A 280 10.02 25.04 -28.43
CA MET A 280 11.18 25.89 -28.74
C MET A 280 11.23 26.24 -30.24
N HIS A 281 10.67 25.42 -31.12
CA HIS A 281 10.57 25.71 -32.55
C HIS A 281 9.43 26.69 -32.86
N THR A 282 8.26 26.50 -32.27
CA THR A 282 7.07 27.33 -32.53
C THR A 282 6.96 28.54 -31.62
N HIS A 283 7.86 28.65 -30.62
CA HIS A 283 7.85 29.71 -29.62
C HIS A 283 6.47 29.85 -28.94
N THR A 284 5.88 28.73 -28.53
CA THR A 284 4.50 28.67 -28.01
C THR A 284 4.45 28.24 -26.54
N SER A 285 3.72 28.99 -25.71
CA SER A 285 3.44 28.63 -24.32
C SER A 285 2.50 27.43 -24.22
N LEU A 286 2.59 26.65 -23.13
CA LEU A 286 1.64 25.57 -22.88
C LEU A 286 0.28 26.12 -22.40
N PRO A 287 -0.87 25.53 -22.84
CA PRO A 287 -2.21 25.99 -22.45
C PRO A 287 -2.50 25.94 -20.95
N ASN A 288 -1.76 25.13 -20.21
CA ASN A 288 -1.93 24.95 -18.77
C ASN A 288 -1.07 25.91 -17.93
N GLU A 289 -0.44 26.89 -18.57
CA GLU A 289 0.43 27.91 -17.97
C GLU A 289 1.64 27.36 -17.19
N GLN A 290 1.92 26.04 -17.23
CA GLN A 290 3.07 25.45 -16.53
C GLN A 290 4.40 25.84 -17.17
N LEU A 291 4.38 26.11 -18.48
CA LEU A 291 5.50 26.62 -19.25
C LEU A 291 5.04 27.84 -20.05
N MET A 292 5.70 28.98 -19.83
CA MET A 292 5.44 30.22 -20.56
C MET A 292 6.68 30.65 -21.35
N MET A 293 6.52 30.88 -22.64
CA MET A 293 7.56 31.45 -23.48
C MET A 293 7.70 32.95 -23.20
N VAL A 294 8.93 33.46 -23.17
CA VAL A 294 9.18 34.91 -23.08
C VAL A 294 9.30 35.45 -24.49
N SER A 295 8.38 36.35 -24.87
CA SER A 295 8.33 36.94 -26.20
C SER A 295 9.68 37.52 -26.61
N HIS A 296 10.14 37.17 -27.82
CA HIS A 296 11.38 37.65 -28.44
C HIS A 296 12.68 37.23 -27.74
N GLU A 297 12.65 36.21 -26.88
CA GLU A 297 13.84 35.66 -26.23
C GLU A 297 13.91 34.13 -26.38
N ASP A 298 15.14 33.60 -26.39
CA ASP A 298 15.42 32.16 -26.30
C ASP A 298 15.29 31.68 -24.84
N ARG A 299 14.09 31.91 -24.28
CA ARG A 299 13.78 31.69 -22.86
C ARG A 299 12.36 31.19 -22.67
N PHE A 300 12.21 30.24 -21.74
CA PHE A 300 10.91 29.93 -21.15
C PHE A 300 10.95 29.91 -19.62
N ILE A 301 9.78 30.09 -19.02
CA ILE A 301 9.54 30.11 -17.58
C ILE A 301 8.77 28.86 -17.18
N LEU A 302 9.29 28.11 -16.22
CA LEU A 302 8.55 27.06 -15.52
C LEU A 302 7.87 27.66 -14.29
N THR A 303 6.58 27.95 -14.41
CA THR A 303 5.83 28.84 -13.52
C THR A 303 5.53 28.27 -12.14
N THR A 304 5.75 26.97 -11.95
CA THR A 304 5.50 26.28 -10.67
C THR A 304 6.71 25.52 -10.14
N THR A 305 7.82 25.52 -10.89
CA THR A 305 9.04 24.80 -10.54
C THR A 305 9.92 25.69 -9.67
N HIS A 306 10.55 25.12 -8.64
CA HIS A 306 11.50 25.82 -7.78
C HIS A 306 12.94 25.47 -8.16
N ALA A 307 13.90 26.29 -7.78
CA ALA A 307 15.33 26.05 -8.01
C ALA A 307 15.80 24.68 -7.47
N ALA A 308 15.30 24.27 -6.29
CA ALA A 308 15.60 22.97 -5.69
C ALA A 308 15.09 21.78 -6.53
N ASP A 309 14.03 21.98 -7.32
CA ASP A 309 13.43 20.96 -8.17
C ASP A 309 14.29 20.71 -9.44
N MET A 310 15.05 21.73 -9.87
CA MET A 310 15.82 21.71 -11.12
C MET A 310 16.93 20.68 -11.15
N LYS A 311 17.50 20.32 -9.98
CA LYS A 311 18.45 19.20 -9.90
C LYS A 311 17.83 17.93 -10.47
N THR A 312 16.59 17.61 -10.11
CA THR A 312 15.90 16.40 -10.58
C THR A 312 15.60 16.48 -12.07
N ILE A 313 15.06 17.62 -12.51
CA ILE A 313 14.63 17.83 -13.90
C ILE A 313 15.83 17.82 -14.85
N LEU A 314 16.86 18.62 -14.57
CA LEU A 314 18.04 18.74 -15.44
C LEU A 314 18.93 17.50 -15.43
N THR A 315 18.96 16.74 -14.33
CA THR A 315 19.65 15.45 -14.30
C THR A 315 19.11 14.50 -15.35
N TYR A 316 17.80 14.43 -15.54
CA TYR A 316 17.24 13.62 -16.63
C TYR A 316 17.60 14.17 -18.02
N PHE A 317 17.48 15.49 -18.20
CA PHE A 317 17.76 16.13 -19.49
C PHE A 317 19.21 15.93 -19.94
N TYR A 318 20.19 15.99 -19.03
CA TYR A 318 21.61 15.88 -19.39
C TYR A 318 22.19 14.48 -19.25
N LEU A 319 21.70 13.69 -18.29
CA LEU A 319 22.32 12.42 -17.91
C LEU A 319 21.42 11.21 -18.19
N ARG A 320 20.13 11.44 -18.56
CA ARG A 320 19.10 10.39 -18.69
C ARG A 320 18.93 9.57 -17.40
N GLN A 321 19.32 10.13 -16.25
CA GLN A 321 19.18 9.50 -14.94
C GLN A 321 17.87 9.92 -14.26
N PHE A 322 17.28 8.99 -13.53
CA PHE A 322 15.98 9.11 -12.89
C PHE A 322 16.13 9.26 -11.38
N ILE A 323 16.65 10.40 -10.93
CA ILE A 323 16.88 10.65 -9.49
C ILE A 323 15.58 11.02 -8.77
N LEU A 324 15.50 10.71 -7.47
CA LEU A 324 14.36 11.07 -6.64
C LEU A 324 14.37 12.58 -6.35
N PRO A 325 13.21 13.26 -6.47
CA PRO A 325 13.07 14.61 -5.94
C PRO A 325 12.97 14.59 -4.41
N ALA A 326 13.09 15.77 -3.79
CA ALA A 326 12.79 15.93 -2.37
C ALA A 326 11.34 15.49 -2.07
N PHE A 327 11.09 15.01 -0.84
CA PHE A 327 9.82 14.34 -0.50
C PHE A 327 8.57 15.24 -0.68
N ASP A 328 8.74 16.54 -0.53
CA ASP A 328 7.72 17.58 -0.69
C ASP A 328 7.68 18.18 -2.11
N ALA A 329 8.62 17.80 -2.98
CA ALA A 329 8.75 18.27 -4.36
C ALA A 329 8.12 17.32 -5.40
N PHE A 330 7.80 16.07 -5.02
CA PHE A 330 7.14 15.07 -5.89
C PHE A 330 6.00 15.61 -6.75
N PRO A 331 5.00 16.34 -6.22
CA PRO A 331 3.89 16.82 -7.04
C PRO A 331 4.33 17.92 -8.02
N ARG A 332 5.27 18.80 -7.64
CA ARG A 332 5.78 19.88 -8.52
C ARG A 332 6.64 19.32 -9.64
N VAL A 333 7.65 18.52 -9.28
CA VAL A 333 8.55 17.85 -10.24
C VAL A 333 7.75 16.93 -11.14
N GLY A 334 6.86 16.11 -10.57
CA GLY A 334 6.05 15.17 -11.33
C GLY A 334 5.13 15.85 -12.34
N ARG A 335 4.45 16.94 -11.99
CA ARG A 335 3.63 17.72 -12.94
C ARG A 335 4.47 18.31 -14.06
N THR A 336 5.61 18.90 -13.70
CA THR A 336 6.55 19.46 -14.68
C THR A 336 6.99 18.38 -15.68
N LEU A 337 7.48 17.24 -15.19
CA LEU A 337 7.90 16.14 -16.06
C LEU A 337 6.74 15.63 -16.93
N CYS A 338 5.54 15.45 -16.38
CA CYS A 338 4.37 14.98 -17.14
C CYS A 338 3.94 15.93 -18.26
N CYS A 339 4.21 17.22 -18.13
CA CYS A 339 3.94 18.20 -19.19
C CYS A 339 5.02 18.20 -20.27
N LEU A 340 6.26 17.84 -19.91
CA LEU A 340 7.40 17.90 -20.82
C LEU A 340 7.70 16.57 -21.50
N LEU A 341 7.34 15.43 -20.91
CA LEU A 341 7.81 14.12 -21.36
C LEU A 341 6.66 13.19 -21.76
N PRO A 342 6.88 12.31 -22.75
CA PRO A 342 5.88 11.33 -23.15
C PRO A 342 5.62 10.30 -22.04
N GLN A 343 4.44 9.70 -22.07
CA GLN A 343 3.98 8.74 -21.05
C GLN A 343 4.97 7.58 -20.83
N GLU A 344 5.60 7.07 -21.88
CA GLU A 344 6.59 5.98 -21.79
C GLU A 344 7.82 6.37 -20.95
N THR A 345 8.30 7.60 -21.12
CA THR A 345 9.40 8.15 -20.32
C THR A 345 8.97 8.33 -18.86
N ILE A 346 7.75 8.84 -18.63
CA ILE A 346 7.20 9.01 -17.28
C ILE A 346 7.06 7.66 -16.56
N ALA A 347 6.69 6.58 -17.27
CA ALA A 347 6.65 5.25 -16.69
C ALA A 347 8.02 4.80 -16.16
N LYS A 348 9.11 5.12 -16.89
CA LYS A 348 10.49 4.83 -16.44
C LYS A 348 10.88 5.63 -15.19
N PHE A 349 10.44 6.88 -15.06
CA PHE A 349 10.63 7.64 -13.81
C PHE A 349 10.02 6.91 -12.62
N PHE A 350 8.75 6.48 -12.75
CA PHE A 350 8.09 5.77 -11.65
C PHE A 350 8.72 4.42 -11.33
N GLU A 351 9.22 3.70 -12.33
CA GLU A 351 9.97 2.46 -12.12
C GLU A 351 11.22 2.72 -11.27
N HIS A 352 12.07 3.67 -11.68
CA HIS A 352 13.31 3.98 -10.97
C HIS A 352 13.06 4.60 -9.58
N TRP A 353 12.08 5.50 -9.45
CA TRP A 353 11.72 6.09 -8.17
C TRP A 353 11.22 5.04 -7.18
N GLN A 354 10.46 4.06 -7.65
CA GLN A 354 10.00 2.95 -6.82
C GLN A 354 11.18 2.12 -6.31
N VAL A 355 12.12 1.78 -7.18
CA VAL A 355 13.33 1.02 -6.80
C VAL A 355 14.16 1.80 -5.78
N ALA A 356 14.38 3.10 -6.02
CA ALA A 356 15.16 3.93 -5.13
C ALA A 356 14.53 4.03 -3.74
N ILE A 357 13.23 4.32 -3.64
CA ILE A 357 12.52 4.36 -2.35
C ILE A 357 12.57 2.99 -1.65
N VAL A 358 12.37 1.89 -2.37
CA VAL A 358 12.41 0.56 -1.77
C VAL A 358 13.81 0.24 -1.24
N ARG A 359 14.88 0.54 -1.99
CA ARG A 359 16.27 0.35 -1.52
C ARG A 359 16.54 1.17 -0.26
N ASP A 360 16.13 2.43 -0.23
CA ASP A 360 16.31 3.31 0.93
C ASP A 360 15.62 2.73 2.17
N LEU A 361 14.36 2.27 2.03
CA LEU A 361 13.58 1.70 3.13
C LEU A 361 14.15 0.37 3.65
N LEU A 362 14.69 -0.47 2.77
CA LEU A 362 15.30 -1.75 3.16
C LEU A 362 16.63 -1.58 3.93
N GLN A 363 17.26 -0.40 3.84
CA GLN A 363 18.50 -0.09 4.55
C GLN A 363 18.27 0.53 5.94
N LEU A 364 17.02 0.86 6.31
CA LEU A 364 16.71 1.48 7.59
C LEU A 364 16.93 0.50 8.75
N ASP A 365 17.56 0.99 9.82
CA ASP A 365 17.62 0.26 11.09
C ASP A 365 16.32 0.46 11.87
N ARG A 366 15.49 -0.58 11.89
CA ARG A 366 14.19 -0.56 12.58
C ARG A 366 14.31 -0.41 14.11
N LYS A 367 15.51 -0.53 14.69
CA LYS A 367 15.76 -0.24 16.10
C LYS A 367 15.88 1.25 16.39
N ASP A 368 16.26 2.06 15.40
CA ASP A 368 16.11 3.52 15.46
C ASP A 368 14.68 3.89 15.04
N PHE A 369 13.76 3.74 15.99
CA PHE A 369 12.34 3.93 15.76
C PHE A 369 12.05 5.31 15.16
N LYS A 370 12.62 6.37 15.73
CA LYS A 370 12.33 7.75 15.33
C LYS A 370 12.83 8.03 13.92
N ALA A 371 14.08 7.69 13.61
CA ALA A 371 14.63 7.92 12.27
C ALA A 371 13.85 7.12 11.21
N THR A 372 13.55 5.84 11.50
CA THR A 372 12.82 4.96 10.59
C THR A 372 11.39 5.44 10.33
N LEU A 373 10.66 5.83 11.38
CA LEU A 373 9.30 6.36 11.26
C LEU A 373 9.27 7.65 10.43
N VAL A 374 10.19 8.59 10.68
CA VAL A 374 10.27 9.86 9.93
C VAL A 374 10.65 9.62 8.47
N ALA A 375 11.59 8.71 8.20
CA ALA A 375 11.96 8.33 6.84
C ALA A 375 10.78 7.71 6.08
N CYS A 376 10.07 6.76 6.70
CA CYS A 376 8.87 6.16 6.12
C CYS A 376 7.78 7.21 5.84
N ALA A 377 7.54 8.14 6.77
CA ALA A 377 6.56 9.20 6.59
C ALA A 377 6.90 10.10 5.39
N ARG A 378 8.17 10.49 5.22
CA ARG A 378 8.63 11.28 4.06
C ARG A 378 8.43 10.53 2.74
N HIS A 379 8.79 9.25 2.67
CA HIS A 379 8.53 8.43 1.48
C HIS A 379 7.02 8.28 1.23
N LEU A 380 6.19 8.09 2.26
CA LEU A 380 4.75 8.01 2.09
C LEU A 380 4.15 9.34 1.60
N ILE A 381 4.59 10.49 2.10
CA ILE A 381 4.20 11.81 1.57
C ILE A 381 4.53 11.90 0.08
N SER A 382 5.74 11.48 -0.29
CA SER A 382 6.19 11.43 -1.68
C SER A 382 5.26 10.58 -2.55
N ILE A 383 4.96 9.37 -2.09
CA ILE A 383 4.13 8.37 -2.78
C ILE A 383 2.68 8.83 -2.91
N PHE A 384 2.09 9.38 -1.84
CA PHE A 384 0.71 9.89 -1.87
C PHE A 384 0.56 11.17 -2.69
N SER A 385 1.66 11.92 -2.87
CA SER A 385 1.70 13.13 -3.70
C SER A 385 2.14 12.86 -5.14
N ALA A 386 2.63 11.65 -5.44
CA ALA A 386 3.08 11.29 -6.77
C ALA A 386 1.91 11.41 -7.76
N PRO A 387 2.10 12.10 -8.89
CA PRO A 387 1.05 12.21 -9.88
C PRO A 387 0.60 10.81 -10.31
N TYR A 388 -0.71 10.63 -10.32
CA TYR A 388 -1.37 9.40 -10.77
C TYR A 388 -1.13 8.12 -9.93
N GLY A 389 -0.57 8.20 -8.73
CA GLY A 389 -0.54 7.08 -7.78
C GLY A 389 0.38 5.90 -8.14
N ALA A 390 1.34 6.10 -9.04
CA ALA A 390 2.08 5.06 -9.78
C ALA A 390 3.19 4.27 -9.01
N LEU A 391 3.23 4.32 -7.66
CA LEU A 391 4.30 3.71 -6.85
C LEU A 391 3.79 2.58 -5.92
N PRO A 392 3.15 1.52 -6.44
CA PRO A 392 2.44 0.54 -5.62
C PRO A 392 3.34 -0.34 -4.73
N VAL A 393 4.52 -0.78 -5.18
CA VAL A 393 5.44 -1.61 -4.38
C VAL A 393 6.08 -0.75 -3.29
N ALA A 394 6.63 0.42 -3.65
CA ALA A 394 7.18 1.36 -2.67
C ALA A 394 6.17 1.73 -1.59
N LYS A 395 4.89 1.94 -1.95
CA LYS A 395 3.82 2.18 -0.98
C LYS A 395 3.71 1.05 0.04
N ARG A 396 3.74 -0.21 -0.42
CA ARG A 396 3.62 -1.38 0.46
C ARG A 396 4.80 -1.52 1.39
N VAL A 397 6.01 -1.42 0.85
CA VAL A 397 7.25 -1.48 1.64
C VAL A 397 7.26 -0.37 2.70
N ALA A 398 6.89 0.86 2.32
CA ALA A 398 6.84 1.99 3.25
C ALA A 398 5.76 1.82 4.33
N VAL A 399 4.55 1.39 3.95
CA VAL A 399 3.46 1.13 4.91
C VAL A 399 3.84 -0.01 5.85
N ALA A 400 4.38 -1.10 5.33
CA ALA A 400 4.74 -2.27 6.11
C ALA A 400 5.90 -1.99 7.06
N THR A 401 6.97 -1.34 6.58
CA THR A 401 8.10 -0.92 7.40
C THR A 401 7.64 0.03 8.50
N MET A 402 6.82 1.04 8.16
CA MET A 402 6.30 1.97 9.17
C MET A 402 5.40 1.28 10.19
N ALA A 403 4.52 0.36 9.76
CA ALA A 403 3.62 -0.36 10.65
C ALA A 403 4.38 -1.30 11.60
N ASP A 404 5.41 -1.97 11.11
CA ASP A 404 6.29 -2.83 11.88
C ASP A 404 7.04 -2.02 12.94
N THR A 405 7.74 -0.96 12.52
CA THR A 405 8.46 -0.07 13.44
C THR A 405 7.53 0.60 14.45
N TRP A 406 6.31 0.97 14.04
CA TRP A 406 5.30 1.50 14.96
C TRP A 406 4.93 0.46 16.03
N GLN A 407 4.59 -0.77 15.63
CA GLN A 407 4.26 -1.85 16.55
C GLN A 407 5.39 -2.09 17.57
N MET A 408 6.64 -2.15 17.10
CA MET A 408 7.82 -2.31 17.95
C MET A 408 8.03 -1.13 18.91
N ALA A 409 7.84 0.10 18.43
CA ALA A 409 8.00 1.31 19.23
C ALA A 409 6.94 1.42 20.34
N GLU A 410 5.68 1.10 20.05
CA GLU A 410 4.63 1.10 21.07
C GLU A 410 4.85 0.05 22.16
N ALA A 411 5.31 -1.15 21.78
CA ALA A 411 5.69 -2.17 22.76
C ALA A 411 6.87 -1.73 23.65
N ALA A 412 7.74 -0.85 23.12
CA ALA A 412 8.80 -0.19 23.88
C ALA A 412 8.33 1.04 24.69
N GLY A 413 7.02 1.31 24.73
CA GLY A 413 6.42 2.41 25.49
C GLY A 413 6.43 3.78 24.80
N ILE A 414 6.74 3.83 23.49
CA ILE A 414 6.78 5.09 22.72
C ILE A 414 5.40 5.38 22.11
N ASN A 415 4.86 6.56 22.39
CA ASN A 415 3.66 7.05 21.72
C ASN A 415 4.03 7.67 20.36
N VAL A 416 3.90 6.87 19.30
CA VAL A 416 4.26 7.27 17.94
C VAL A 416 3.47 8.50 17.46
N GLU A 417 2.19 8.63 17.82
CA GLU A 417 1.40 9.78 17.40
C GLU A 417 1.90 11.09 18.02
N GLU A 418 2.29 11.08 19.29
CA GLU A 418 2.86 12.24 19.97
C GLU A 418 4.20 12.65 19.37
N GLU A 419 5.06 11.68 19.05
CA GLU A 419 6.33 11.94 18.34
C GLU A 419 6.10 12.64 16.99
N PHE A 420 5.08 12.23 16.24
CA PHE A 420 4.75 12.90 14.98
C PHE A 420 4.04 14.25 15.17
N LYS A 421 3.23 14.43 16.22
CA LYS A 421 2.66 15.76 16.56
C LYS A 421 3.77 16.76 16.91
N ALA A 422 4.89 16.30 17.47
CA ALA A 422 6.06 17.12 17.73
C ALA A 422 6.88 17.47 16.47
N CYS A 423 6.71 16.72 15.37
CA CYS A 423 7.43 16.95 14.11
C CYS A 423 6.81 18.12 13.32
N ARG A 424 7.38 19.32 13.45
CA ARG A 424 6.91 20.53 12.74
C ARG A 424 7.17 20.55 11.23
N ASN A 425 7.98 19.63 10.72
CA ASN A 425 8.44 19.59 9.33
C ASN A 425 7.61 18.67 8.42
N LEU A 426 6.49 18.11 8.91
CA LEU A 426 5.62 17.23 8.14
C LEU A 426 4.23 17.86 7.93
N PRO A 427 3.65 17.77 6.72
CA PRO A 427 2.34 18.34 6.42
C PRO A 427 1.22 17.56 7.11
N THR A 428 0.58 18.18 8.11
CA THR A 428 -0.43 17.55 9.00
C THR A 428 -1.57 16.87 8.22
N GLY A 429 -2.09 17.50 7.15
CA GLY A 429 -3.22 16.95 6.38
C GLY A 429 -2.89 15.66 5.60
N MET A 430 -1.62 15.39 5.28
CA MET A 430 -1.22 14.12 4.68
C MET A 430 -0.98 13.04 5.74
N MET A 431 -0.53 13.43 6.93
CA MET A 431 -0.24 12.49 8.02
C MET A 431 -1.46 11.70 8.47
N GLU A 432 -2.65 12.31 8.51
CA GLU A 432 -3.91 11.59 8.83
C GLU A 432 -4.16 10.40 7.88
N LYS A 433 -3.95 10.61 6.56
CA LYS A 433 -4.12 9.55 5.56
C LYS A 433 -3.06 8.46 5.70
N ILE A 434 -1.84 8.86 6.05
CA ILE A 434 -0.71 7.94 6.29
C ILE A 434 -1.02 7.07 7.50
N PHE A 435 -1.36 7.67 8.64
CA PHE A 435 -1.71 6.96 9.87
C PHE A 435 -2.89 6.03 9.67
N PHE A 436 -3.95 6.47 8.99
CA PHE A 436 -5.05 5.58 8.66
C PHE A 436 -4.59 4.36 7.83
N SER A 437 -3.75 4.57 6.81
CA SER A 437 -3.25 3.48 5.96
C SER A 437 -2.31 2.54 6.71
N VAL A 438 -1.45 3.07 7.58
CA VAL A 438 -0.45 2.31 8.37
C VAL A 438 -1.12 1.58 9.52
N GLY A 439 -1.99 2.25 10.28
CA GLY A 439 -2.78 1.65 11.34
C GLY A 439 -3.65 0.51 10.83
N LYS A 440 -4.36 0.71 9.70
CA LYS A 440 -5.12 -0.38 9.08
C LYS A 440 -4.25 -1.58 8.72
N PHE A 441 -3.06 -1.35 8.16
CA PHE A 441 -2.15 -2.45 7.84
C PHE A 441 -1.69 -3.16 9.11
N ARG A 442 -1.26 -2.40 10.12
CA ARG A 442 -0.80 -2.88 11.42
C ARG A 442 -1.86 -3.79 12.06
N THR A 443 -3.11 -3.34 12.18
CA THR A 443 -4.22 -4.11 12.77
C THR A 443 -4.48 -5.42 12.03
N VAL A 444 -4.50 -5.40 10.70
CA VAL A 444 -4.86 -6.58 9.91
C VAL A 444 -3.73 -7.62 9.89
N VAL A 445 -2.47 -7.17 9.80
CA VAL A 445 -1.31 -8.08 9.82
C VAL A 445 -1.09 -8.64 11.22
N SER A 446 -1.25 -7.83 12.27
CA SER A 446 -1.03 -8.29 13.63
C SER A 446 -2.07 -9.30 14.12
N GLY A 447 -3.27 -9.32 13.50
CA GLY A 447 -4.31 -10.31 13.75
C GLY A 447 -4.06 -11.70 13.14
N VAL A 448 -2.99 -11.87 12.36
CA VAL A 448 -2.61 -13.14 11.74
C VAL A 448 -1.37 -13.68 12.41
N LYS A 449 -1.46 -14.89 12.95
CA LYS A 449 -0.29 -15.62 13.46
C LYS A 449 0.49 -16.20 12.28
N LYS A 450 1.82 -16.07 12.31
CA LYS A 450 2.72 -16.57 11.26
C LYS A 450 3.78 -17.50 11.84
N THR A 451 3.93 -18.68 11.22
CA THR A 451 4.85 -19.74 11.63
C THR A 451 5.64 -20.28 10.43
N GLY A 452 6.94 -20.53 10.61
CA GLY A 452 7.79 -21.19 9.62
C GLY A 452 7.71 -22.72 9.73
N VAL A 453 7.42 -23.41 8.62
CA VAL A 453 7.25 -24.87 8.55
C VAL A 453 8.22 -25.49 7.53
N SER A 454 8.85 -26.62 7.87
CA SER A 454 9.73 -27.36 6.94
C SER A 454 8.94 -28.35 6.07
N ASN A 455 9.41 -28.56 4.84
CA ASN A 455 8.98 -29.71 4.03
C ASN A 455 9.49 -31.02 4.67
N GLY A 456 8.66 -31.63 5.52
CA GLY A 456 8.92 -32.90 6.21
C GLY A 456 8.65 -32.76 7.71
N THR A 457 7.80 -33.55 8.36
CA THR A 457 7.40 -34.95 8.12
C THR A 457 5.92 -35.18 8.45
N ASN A 458 5.19 -35.89 7.59
CA ASN A 458 4.31 -36.96 8.07
C ASN A 458 5.17 -38.16 8.45
#